data_AF-A0A4V1SLI7-F1
#
_entry.id   AF-A0A4V1SLI7-F1
#
_cell.length_a   1.000
_cell.length_b   1.000
_cell.length_c   1.000
_cell.angle_alpha   90.00
_cell.angle_beta   90.00
_cell.angle_gamma   90.00
#
_symmetry.space_group_name_H-M   'P 1'
#
loop_
_entity.id
_entity.type
_entity.pdbx_description
1 polymer ?
#
loop_
_entity_poly.entity_id
_entity_poly.type
_entity_poly.pdbx_seq_one_letter_code
_entity_poly.pdbx_strand_id
1 'polypeptide(L)' 'MQKGKELWVMDAQGNKSQITIKDVYQSNGVIHVINTVLMP' A
#
# COMPACT_ATOMS: atom_id res chain seq x y z
N MET A 1 7.80 -11.47 -9.07
CA MET A 1 8.68 -12.09 -8.05
C MET A 1 8.16 -11.70 -6.67
N GLN A 2 7.35 -12.56 -6.04
CA GLN A 2 6.89 -12.34 -4.66
C GLN A 2 8.00 -12.77 -3.69
N LYS A 3 8.67 -11.80 -3.07
CA LYS A 3 9.37 -12.01 -1.81
C LYS A 3 8.34 -11.88 -0.70
N GLY A 4 8.02 -13.00 -0.03
CA GLY A 4 7.26 -13.07 1.23
C GLY A 4 6.04 -12.15 1.36
N LYS A 5 4.97 -12.38 0.60
CA LYS A 5 3.58 -11.86 0.76
C LYS A 5 3.39 -10.39 1.21
N GLU A 6 4.38 -9.51 1.13
CA GLU A 6 4.31 -8.10 1.50
C GLU A 6 4.01 -7.28 0.25
N LEU A 7 3.00 -6.42 0.36
CA LEU A 7 2.60 -5.53 -0.72
C LEU A 7 3.18 -4.15 -0.43
N TRP A 8 3.68 -3.52 -1.48
CA TRP A 8 4.31 -2.21 -1.43
C TRP A 8 3.66 -1.32 -2.46
N VAL A 9 3.44 -0.05 -2.11
CA VAL A 9 3.05 1.00 -3.06
C VAL A 9 4.25 1.90 -3.29
N MET A 10 4.42 2.36 -4.52
CA MET A 10 5.50 3.27 -4.90
C MET A 10 4.89 4.61 -5.32
N ASP A 11 5.43 5.71 -4.80
CA ASP A 11 5.02 7.06 -5.21
C ASP A 11 5.71 7.52 -6.50
N ALA A 12 5.38 8.72 -6.98
CA ALA A 12 5.91 9.28 -8.22
C ALA A 12 7.43 9.56 -8.16
N GLN A 13 7.98 9.72 -6.95
CA GLN A 13 9.38 9.98 -6.69
C GLN A 13 10.19 8.68 -6.52
N GLY A 14 9.51 7.53 -6.51
CA GLY A 14 10.13 6.20 -6.37
C GLY A 14 10.25 5.71 -4.93
N ASN A 15 9.69 6.42 -3.95
CA ASN A 15 9.68 5.97 -2.57
C ASN A 15 8.69 4.82 -2.40
N LYS A 16 9.01 3.84 -1.55
CA LYS A 16 8.18 2.67 -1.31
C LYS A 16 7.57 2.71 0.09
N SER A 17 6.26 2.50 0.16
CA SER A 17 5.49 2.42 1.39
C SER A 17 4.95 1.01 1.58
N GLN A 18 5.10 0.45 2.78
CA GLN A 18 4.64 -0.92 3.06
C GLN A 18 3.17 -0.90 3.43
N ILE A 19 2.39 -1.83 2.84
CA ILE A 19 1.00 -2.05 3.24
C ILE A 19 0.97 -2.87 4.53
N THR A 20 0.46 -2.27 5.61
CA THR A 20 0.39 -2.85 6.96
C THR A 20 -0.94 -3.54 7.23
N ILE A 21 -2.04 -3.00 6.70
CA ILE A 21 -3.38 -3.61 6.77
C ILE A 21 -3.93 -3.71 5.36
N LYS A 22 -4.38 -4.92 5.01
CA LYS A 22 -4.92 -5.23 3.68
C LYS A 22 -6.41 -5.43 3.76
N ASP A 23 -7.06 -5.15 2.64
CA ASP A 23 -8.44 -5.56 2.35
C ASP A 23 -9.49 -5.06 3.34
N VAL A 24 -9.41 -3.77 3.68
CA VAL A 24 -10.47 -3.10 4.43
C VAL A 24 -11.61 -2.79 3.45
N TYR A 25 -12.64 -3.64 3.46
CA TYR A 25 -13.80 -3.50 2.58
C TYR A 25 -14.65 -2.29 2.95
N GLN A 26 -15.07 -1.55 1.94
CA GLN A 26 -16.00 -0.42 2.01
C GLN A 26 -17.13 -0.65 0.99
N SER A 27 -18.25 0.06 1.12
CA SER A 27 -19.40 -0.10 0.23
C SER A 27 -19.09 0.19 -1.25
N ASN A 28 -18.00 0.91 -1.52
CA ASN A 28 -17.59 1.38 -2.83
C ASN A 28 -16.17 0.95 -3.22
N GLY A 29 -15.53 0.06 -2.47
CA GLY A 29 -14.16 -0.36 -2.79
C GLY A 29 -13.41 -0.98 -1.62
N VAL A 30 -12.09 -0.88 -1.69
CA VAL A 30 -11.17 -1.47 -0.71
C VAL A 30 -10.11 -0.43 -0.35
N ILE A 31 -9.75 -0.37 0.94
CA ILE A 31 -8.66 0.44 1.47
C ILE A 31 -7.51 -0.48 1.88
N HIS A 32 -6.29 -0.12 1.50
CA HIS A 32 -5.04 -0.69 2.00
C HIS A 32 -4.30 0.38 2.82
N VAL A 33 -3.98 0.08 4.07
CA VAL A 33 -3.30 1.02 4.98
C VAL A 33 -1.80 0.89 4.81
N ILE A 34 -1.10 2.02 4.75
CA ILE A 34 0.36 2.10 4.61
C ILE A 34 1.00 2.82 5.80
N ASN A 35 2.30 2.59 6.02
CA ASN A 35 3.04 3.16 7.15
C ASN A 35 3.67 4.54 6.89
N THR A 36 3.57 5.06 5.67
CA THR A 36 4.18 6.34 5.26
C THR A 36 3.22 7.14 4.37
N VAL A 37 3.47 8.45 4.25
CA VAL A 37 2.69 9.33 3.36
C VAL A 37 3.28 9.28 1.95
N LEU A 38 2.41 9.19 0.93
CA LEU A 38 2.83 9.29 -0.46
C LEU A 38 3.11 10.75 -0.82
N MET A 39 4.24 10.98 -1.47
CA MET A 39 4.60 12.28 -1.99
C MET A 39 4.14 12.42 -3.44
N PRO A 40 3.71 13.63 -3.87
CA PRO A 40 3.24 13.87 -5.24
C PRO A 40 4.35 13.77 -6.28
#